data_AF-A0A2D7K2V3-F1
#
_entry.id   AF-A0A2D7K2V3-F1
#
_cell.length_a   1.000
_cell.length_b   1.000
_cell.length_c   1.000
_cell.angle_alpha   90.00
_cell.angle_beta   90.00
_cell.angle_gamma   90.00
#
_symmetry.space_group_name_H-M   'P 1'
#
loop_
_entity.id
_entity.type
_entity.pdbx_description
1 polymer ?
#
loop_
_entity_poly.entity_id
_entity_poly.type
_entity_poly.pdbx_seq_one_letter_code
_entity_poly.pdbx_strand_id
1 'polypeptide(L)'
;MQYDYIIVGAGSAGCVLANRLSSNVQSSVLLIEAGRENTALSLKMPAAVLTNLKSKTHNWAFQGEPEPALNGRQIQHDRGKTLGGSSSINGMVFIRGHALDFEGWRQSGCAGWSYADVLPYFKRMESYSHGGDAFRGAEGPLNVYRPSPKDPLALAFIKSGEQAGYPLTDDICGHRQEGFGSLDRSVHAGERWSTARAYLDPARERPNLTVVTKAQVQRLMIEGRRATGVVYKDRRGKITTVQARREVILSAGAVGSPQLLMLSGIGPSEHLHAMGIDVIADLPGVGQNLNDHPDFVLKYQCTQPVSLWPKTKPLGRVAAGIRWLLTRKGICASNHFEVVACVRSGAGVEYPDIQLTMSPIAVDDDTWEPLQEHAFQIHVGLMRAHSRGKIELRSSDPAAPPRIFVNYLQDP
;
A
#
# COMPACT_ATOMS: atom_id res chain seq x y z
N MET A 1 25.72 -19.53 2.38
CA MET A 1 24.54 -19.79 1.53
C MET A 1 24.55 -18.80 0.37
N GLN A 2 24.16 -19.22 -0.83
CA GLN A 2 24.27 -18.39 -2.03
C GLN A 2 23.06 -18.57 -2.96
N TYR A 3 22.52 -17.46 -3.46
CA TYR A 3 21.37 -17.42 -4.37
C TYR A 3 21.68 -16.57 -5.60
N ASP A 4 20.95 -16.71 -6.71
CA ASP A 4 21.09 -15.79 -7.84
C ASP A 4 20.53 -14.41 -7.48
N TYR A 5 19.33 -14.40 -6.91
CA TYR A 5 18.63 -13.18 -6.52
C TYR A 5 18.28 -13.23 -5.04
N ILE A 6 18.56 -12.14 -4.33
CA ILE A 6 18.07 -11.91 -2.97
C ILE A 6 17.09 -10.73 -3.00
N ILE A 7 15.84 -10.97 -2.62
CA ILE A 7 14.80 -9.95 -2.54
C ILE A 7 14.59 -9.60 -1.06
N VAL A 8 14.75 -8.33 -0.73
CA VAL A 8 14.59 -7.81 0.64
C VAL A 8 13.20 -7.22 0.80
N GLY A 9 12.34 -7.88 1.55
CA GLY A 9 10.94 -7.51 1.80
C GLY A 9 9.97 -8.29 0.92
N ALA A 10 9.08 -9.06 1.53
CA ALA A 10 7.98 -9.75 0.86
C ALA A 10 6.73 -8.88 0.80
N GLY A 11 6.91 -7.62 0.42
CA GLY A 11 5.82 -6.66 0.24
C GLY A 11 5.09 -6.80 -1.09
N SER A 12 4.32 -5.78 -1.46
CA SER A 12 3.58 -5.75 -2.73
C SER A 12 4.47 -6.05 -3.94
N ALA A 13 5.58 -5.33 -4.10
CA ALA A 13 6.52 -5.56 -5.20
C ALA A 13 7.37 -6.84 -5.01
N GLY A 14 7.83 -7.11 -3.79
CA GLY A 14 8.69 -8.26 -3.49
C GLY A 14 8.04 -9.61 -3.80
N CYS A 15 6.75 -9.78 -3.50
CA CYS A 15 6.01 -10.98 -3.89
C CYS A 15 5.91 -11.15 -5.42
N VAL A 16 5.72 -10.05 -6.16
CA VAL A 16 5.69 -10.08 -7.63
C VAL A 16 7.05 -10.51 -8.19
N LEU A 17 8.13 -9.90 -7.70
CA LEU A 17 9.49 -10.23 -8.12
C LEU A 17 9.85 -11.68 -7.80
N ALA A 18 9.51 -12.17 -6.61
CA ALA A 18 9.76 -13.55 -6.22
C ALA A 18 9.05 -14.53 -7.15
N ASN A 19 7.77 -14.28 -7.48
CA ASN A 19 7.03 -15.10 -8.45
C ASN A 19 7.66 -15.05 -9.85
N ARG A 20 7.99 -13.86 -10.35
CA ARG A 20 8.49 -13.72 -11.72
C ARG A 20 9.91 -14.26 -11.88
N LEU A 21 10.83 -13.97 -10.97
CA LEU A 21 12.21 -14.46 -11.04
C LEU A 21 12.29 -15.97 -10.82
N SER A 22 11.50 -16.53 -9.90
CA SER A 22 11.47 -17.99 -9.68
C SER A 22 10.75 -18.76 -10.78
N SER A 23 10.05 -18.10 -11.71
CA SER A 23 9.43 -18.79 -12.86
C SER A 23 10.48 -19.39 -13.79
N ASN A 24 11.69 -18.84 -13.81
CA ASN A 24 12.84 -19.49 -14.41
C ASN A 24 13.44 -20.50 -13.42
N VAL A 25 13.27 -21.79 -13.70
CA VAL A 25 13.76 -22.90 -12.86
C VAL A 25 15.28 -22.93 -12.66
N GLN A 26 16.04 -22.25 -13.53
CA GLN A 26 17.50 -22.14 -13.42
C GLN A 26 17.97 -21.07 -12.43
N SER A 27 17.07 -20.18 -12.00
CA SER A 27 17.39 -19.09 -11.07
C SER A 27 17.03 -19.49 -9.65
N SER A 28 17.97 -19.42 -8.70
CA SER A 28 17.64 -19.57 -7.27
C SER A 28 17.34 -18.22 -6.62
N VAL A 29 16.20 -18.12 -5.94
CA VAL A 29 15.67 -16.88 -5.37
C VAL A 29 15.51 -17.03 -3.86
N LEU A 30 16.04 -16.07 -3.10
CA LEU A 30 15.78 -15.93 -1.67
C LEU A 30 14.91 -14.69 -1.43
N LEU A 31 13.76 -14.88 -0.81
CA LEU A 31 12.87 -13.81 -0.36
C LEU A 31 12.92 -13.71 1.16
N ILE A 32 13.31 -12.54 1.69
CA ILE A 32 13.47 -12.31 3.13
C ILE A 32 12.41 -11.32 3.62
N GLU A 33 11.66 -11.68 4.65
CA GLU A 33 10.61 -10.85 5.26
C GLU A 33 10.78 -10.73 6.77
N ALA A 34 10.79 -9.50 7.27
CA ALA A 34 10.90 -9.20 8.71
C ALA A 34 9.66 -9.64 9.49
N GLY A 35 8.51 -9.64 8.83
CA GLY A 35 7.21 -9.99 9.37
C GLY A 35 6.89 -11.48 9.41
N ARG A 36 5.68 -11.74 9.90
CA ARG A 36 5.14 -13.10 10.06
C ARG A 36 4.52 -13.62 8.77
N GLU A 37 4.18 -14.91 8.78
CA GLU A 37 3.27 -15.54 7.83
C GLU A 37 1.94 -14.79 7.69
N ASN A 38 1.34 -14.85 6.50
CA ASN A 38 0.07 -14.20 6.18
C ASN A 38 -1.15 -15.11 6.49
N THR A 39 -1.23 -15.65 7.71
CA THR A 39 -2.22 -16.68 8.06
C THR A 39 -3.34 -16.21 8.98
N ALA A 40 -3.19 -15.04 9.62
CA ALA A 40 -4.18 -14.52 10.56
C ALA A 40 -5.53 -14.24 9.88
N LEU A 41 -6.62 -14.57 10.57
CA LEU A 41 -7.98 -14.41 10.03
C LEU A 41 -8.31 -12.96 9.68
N SER A 42 -7.83 -12.00 10.48
CA SER A 42 -8.00 -10.57 10.24
C SER A 42 -7.33 -10.09 8.95
N LEU A 43 -6.27 -10.77 8.48
CA LEU A 43 -5.63 -10.46 7.20
C LEU A 43 -6.47 -10.95 6.02
N LYS A 44 -7.32 -11.97 6.22
CA LYS A 44 -8.20 -12.52 5.17
C LYS A 44 -9.52 -11.78 5.08
N MET A 45 -10.07 -11.32 6.20
CA MET A 45 -11.39 -10.67 6.27
C MET A 45 -11.31 -9.20 5.80
N PRO A 46 -11.99 -8.81 4.71
CA PRO A 46 -11.99 -7.43 4.23
C PRO A 46 -12.37 -6.38 5.26
N ALA A 47 -13.45 -6.59 6.04
CA ALA A 47 -13.91 -5.59 7.02
C ALA A 47 -12.97 -5.41 8.24
N ALA A 48 -11.90 -6.20 8.37
CA ALA A 48 -10.97 -6.16 9.52
C ALA A 48 -9.80 -5.18 9.34
N VAL A 49 -9.87 -4.22 8.40
CA VAL A 49 -8.80 -3.23 8.14
C VAL A 49 -8.32 -2.55 9.43
N LEU A 50 -9.24 -1.92 10.19
CA LEU A 50 -8.89 -1.18 11.40
C LEU A 50 -8.25 -2.08 12.47
N THR A 51 -8.67 -3.34 12.58
CA THR A 51 -8.04 -4.32 13.49
C THR A 51 -6.57 -4.56 13.14
N ASN A 52 -6.23 -4.58 11.85
CA ASN A 52 -4.84 -4.77 11.41
C ASN A 52 -4.00 -3.51 11.60
N LEU A 53 -4.56 -2.32 11.38
CA LEU A 53 -3.87 -1.04 11.58
C LEU A 53 -3.54 -0.79 13.06
N LYS A 54 -4.46 -1.13 13.97
CA LYS A 54 -4.25 -1.06 15.43
C LYS A 54 -3.22 -2.08 15.96
N SER A 55 -2.82 -3.08 15.18
CA SER A 55 -1.97 -4.19 15.64
C SER A 55 -0.51 -4.06 15.24
N LYS A 56 0.41 -3.99 16.21
CA LYS A 56 1.87 -4.04 15.95
C LYS A 56 2.40 -5.44 15.53
N THR A 57 1.52 -6.42 15.36
CA THR A 57 1.92 -7.80 15.01
C THR A 57 2.18 -7.96 13.51
N HIS A 58 1.33 -7.37 12.67
CA HIS A 58 1.42 -7.42 11.20
C HIS A 58 1.59 -6.03 10.57
N ASN A 59 1.82 -5.02 11.41
CA ASN A 59 2.04 -3.64 11.04
C ASN A 59 3.29 -3.15 11.77
N TRP A 60 4.14 -2.42 11.07
CA TRP A 60 5.25 -1.69 11.70
C TRP A 60 4.73 -0.58 12.62
N ALA A 61 3.58 0.04 12.27
CA ALA A 61 2.95 1.13 13.01
C ALA A 61 3.98 2.20 13.41
N PHE A 62 4.70 2.72 12.42
CA PHE A 62 5.74 3.72 12.66
C PHE A 62 5.10 5.00 13.21
N GLN A 63 5.80 5.67 14.12
CA GLN A 63 5.40 6.98 14.60
C GLN A 63 6.17 8.05 13.82
N GLY A 64 5.44 8.96 13.18
CA GLY A 64 6.01 10.15 12.56
C GLY A 64 6.60 11.10 13.60
N GLU A 65 7.54 11.93 13.16
CA GLU A 65 8.02 13.06 13.96
C GLU A 65 6.91 14.14 14.03
N PRO A 66 6.97 15.07 15.00
CA PRO A 66 5.97 16.14 15.10
C PRO A 66 5.89 16.97 13.82
N GLU A 67 4.68 17.12 13.28
CA GLU A 67 4.40 17.87 12.05
C GLU A 67 4.13 19.35 12.38
N PRO A 68 5.02 20.30 12.02
CA PRO A 68 4.89 21.70 12.42
C PRO A 68 3.62 22.37 11.88
N ALA A 69 3.28 22.10 10.62
CA ALA A 69 2.08 22.63 9.96
C ALA A 69 0.78 21.97 10.46
N LEU A 70 0.87 20.92 11.28
CA LEU A 70 -0.26 20.25 11.93
C LEU A 70 -0.26 20.47 13.45
N ASN A 71 0.21 21.63 13.93
CA ASN A 71 0.27 22.00 15.36
C ASN A 71 1.04 20.98 16.22
N GLY A 72 2.10 20.39 15.68
CA GLY A 72 2.95 19.43 16.39
C GLY A 72 2.34 18.04 16.56
N ARG A 73 1.23 17.73 15.85
CA ARG A 73 0.66 16.37 15.85
C ARG A 73 1.68 15.36 15.33
N GLN A 74 1.69 14.18 15.94
CA GLN A 74 2.45 13.04 15.44
C GLN A 74 1.49 12.05 14.79
N ILE A 75 1.72 11.73 13.52
CA ILE A 75 0.85 10.84 12.75
C ILE A 75 1.45 9.43 12.70
N GLN A 76 0.61 8.41 12.86
CA GLN A 76 1.02 7.01 12.68
C GLN A 76 1.13 6.68 11.19
N HIS A 77 2.23 6.07 10.78
CA HIS A 77 2.47 5.61 9.41
C HIS A 77 2.46 4.08 9.35
N ASP A 78 1.32 3.55 8.91
CA ASP A 78 1.10 2.11 8.81
C ASP A 78 1.82 1.49 7.62
N ARG A 79 2.59 0.43 7.87
CA ARG A 79 3.32 -0.33 6.86
C ARG A 79 3.25 -1.81 7.21
N GLY A 80 2.84 -2.65 6.28
CA GLY A 80 2.65 -4.08 6.56
C GLY A 80 3.96 -4.78 6.93
N LYS A 81 3.90 -5.59 7.99
CA LYS A 81 4.98 -6.42 8.54
C LYS A 81 4.57 -7.89 8.53
N THR A 82 4.33 -8.41 7.33
CA THR A 82 3.91 -9.79 7.07
C THR A 82 4.15 -10.10 5.59
N LEU A 83 4.10 -11.38 5.18
CA LEU A 83 4.07 -11.72 3.76
C LEU A 83 2.92 -10.97 3.05
N GLY A 84 3.21 -10.41 1.87
CA GLY A 84 2.36 -9.47 1.13
C GLY A 84 2.51 -8.00 1.56
N GLY A 85 3.23 -7.74 2.65
CA GLY A 85 3.48 -6.41 3.21
C GLY A 85 2.20 -5.60 3.37
N SER A 86 2.22 -4.34 2.94
CA SER A 86 1.07 -3.45 3.07
C SER A 86 -0.17 -3.92 2.32
N SER A 87 -0.06 -4.73 1.24
CA SER A 87 -1.24 -5.29 0.57
C SER A 87 -2.06 -6.22 1.47
N SER A 88 -1.44 -6.79 2.51
CA SER A 88 -2.09 -7.67 3.48
C SER A 88 -2.85 -6.93 4.57
N ILE A 89 -2.67 -5.60 4.71
CA ILE A 89 -3.33 -4.78 5.76
C ILE A 89 -4.10 -3.57 5.21
N ASN A 90 -3.93 -3.20 3.94
CA ASN A 90 -4.50 -2.00 3.32
C ASN A 90 -6.06 -1.97 3.28
N GLY A 91 -6.62 -0.86 2.79
CA GLY A 91 -8.06 -0.69 2.54
C GLY A 91 -8.63 -1.47 1.33
N MET A 92 -7.80 -2.23 0.61
CA MET A 92 -8.17 -3.01 -0.60
C MET A 92 -8.76 -2.21 -1.76
N VAL A 93 -8.80 -0.88 -1.66
CA VAL A 93 -9.14 -0.01 -2.78
C VAL A 93 -8.15 -0.27 -3.91
N PHE A 94 -8.68 -0.45 -5.12
CA PHE A 94 -7.89 -0.63 -6.32
C PHE A 94 -8.11 0.58 -7.23
N ILE A 95 -7.05 1.36 -7.41
CA ILE A 95 -7.00 2.50 -8.31
C ILE A 95 -5.60 2.55 -8.93
N ARG A 96 -5.51 3.00 -10.19
CA ARG A 96 -4.24 3.25 -10.88
C ARG A 96 -3.94 4.74 -10.91
N GLY A 97 -2.68 5.11 -11.06
CA GLY A 97 -2.30 6.51 -11.31
C GLY A 97 -2.92 7.02 -12.62
N HIS A 98 -3.07 8.33 -12.72
CA HIS A 98 -3.51 8.99 -13.94
C HIS A 98 -2.43 8.86 -15.02
N ALA A 99 -2.81 8.88 -16.30
CA ALA A 99 -1.84 8.79 -17.40
C ALA A 99 -0.74 9.88 -17.32
N LEU A 100 -1.12 11.09 -16.89
CA LEU A 100 -0.20 12.21 -16.72
C LEU A 100 0.79 12.03 -15.56
N ASP A 101 0.52 11.17 -14.57
CA ASP A 101 1.50 10.87 -13.52
C ASP A 101 2.74 10.14 -14.11
N PHE A 102 2.50 9.19 -15.02
CA PHE A 102 3.54 8.43 -15.72
C PHE A 102 4.22 9.25 -16.80
N GLU A 103 3.46 10.09 -17.48
CA GLU A 103 4.02 11.05 -18.42
C GLU A 103 4.95 12.05 -17.71
N GLY A 104 4.57 12.53 -16.53
CA GLY A 104 5.43 13.34 -15.66
C GLY A 104 6.73 12.61 -15.27
N TRP A 105 6.68 11.31 -14.98
CA TRP A 105 7.90 10.51 -14.73
C TRP A 105 8.80 10.45 -15.96
N ARG A 106 8.23 10.20 -17.14
CA ARG A 106 8.99 10.19 -18.41
C ARG A 106 9.66 11.54 -18.65
N GLN A 107 8.93 12.64 -18.46
CA GLN A 107 9.44 14.00 -18.61
C GLN A 107 10.54 14.32 -17.58
N SER A 108 10.47 13.71 -16.40
CA SER A 108 11.49 13.81 -15.35
C SER A 108 12.74 12.94 -15.60
N GLY A 109 12.83 12.27 -16.76
CA GLY A 109 13.99 11.46 -17.16
C GLY A 109 13.83 9.96 -16.98
N CYS A 110 12.68 9.48 -16.49
CA CYS A 110 12.38 8.05 -16.40
C CYS A 110 11.95 7.49 -17.77
N ALA A 111 12.90 7.38 -18.71
CA ALA A 111 12.65 6.80 -20.03
C ALA A 111 12.04 5.38 -19.91
N GLY A 112 11.01 5.09 -20.71
CA GLY A 112 10.28 3.81 -20.66
C GLY A 112 9.24 3.70 -19.53
N TRP A 113 8.89 4.81 -18.87
CA TRP A 113 7.86 4.87 -17.83
C TRP A 113 6.65 5.72 -18.22
N SER A 114 6.42 5.97 -19.51
CA SER A 114 5.19 6.63 -19.98
C SER A 114 3.97 5.76 -19.64
N TYR A 115 2.76 6.34 -19.67
CA TYR A 115 1.55 5.53 -19.47
C TYR A 115 1.44 4.38 -20.49
N ALA A 116 1.83 4.64 -21.74
CA ALA A 116 1.83 3.61 -22.78
C ALA A 116 2.82 2.47 -22.48
N ASP A 117 3.96 2.77 -21.87
CA ASP A 117 4.97 1.76 -21.50
C ASP A 117 4.52 0.90 -20.32
N VAL A 118 3.83 1.49 -19.34
CA VAL A 118 3.38 0.77 -18.14
C VAL A 118 2.03 0.07 -18.31
N LEU A 119 1.19 0.51 -19.26
CA LEU A 119 -0.13 -0.05 -19.50
C LEU A 119 -0.12 -1.58 -19.73
N PRO A 120 0.78 -2.16 -20.53
CA PRO A 120 0.91 -3.61 -20.66
C PRO A 120 1.13 -4.32 -19.32
N TYR A 121 1.86 -3.70 -18.39
CA TYR A 121 2.11 -4.25 -17.05
C TYR A 121 0.89 -4.14 -16.15
N PHE A 122 0.12 -3.05 -16.24
CA PHE A 122 -1.17 -2.94 -15.56
C PHE A 122 -2.17 -3.98 -16.04
N LYS A 123 -2.21 -4.26 -17.35
CA LYS A 123 -3.06 -5.34 -17.88
C LYS A 123 -2.56 -6.70 -17.43
N ARG A 124 -1.23 -6.93 -17.43
CA ARG A 124 -0.64 -8.21 -17.01
C ARG A 124 -0.80 -8.50 -15.51
N MET A 125 -1.00 -7.48 -14.67
CA MET A 125 -1.10 -7.67 -13.22
C MET A 125 -2.49 -8.15 -12.78
N GLU A 126 -3.55 -7.76 -13.47
CA GLU A 126 -4.93 -7.94 -13.00
C GLU A 126 -5.75 -8.96 -13.79
N SER A 127 -6.69 -9.59 -13.09
CA SER A 127 -7.88 -10.23 -13.66
C SER A 127 -9.09 -9.43 -13.22
N TYR A 128 -9.57 -8.59 -14.14
CA TYR A 128 -10.67 -7.66 -13.90
C TYR A 128 -12.03 -8.36 -14.08
N SER A 129 -12.91 -8.16 -13.11
CA SER A 129 -14.23 -8.83 -13.00
C SER A 129 -15.17 -8.66 -14.20
N HIS A 130 -14.98 -7.64 -15.06
CA HIS A 130 -15.82 -7.42 -16.25
C HIS A 130 -15.10 -7.76 -17.56
N GLY A 131 -13.94 -8.43 -17.49
CA GLY A 131 -13.15 -8.82 -18.67
C GLY A 131 -12.11 -7.77 -19.07
N GLY A 132 -11.24 -8.14 -20.00
CA GLY A 132 -10.17 -7.29 -20.50
C GLY A 132 -10.63 -6.38 -21.64
N ASP A 133 -10.01 -5.21 -21.76
CA ASP A 133 -10.27 -4.26 -22.85
C ASP A 133 -8.97 -3.53 -23.25
N ALA A 134 -9.07 -2.33 -23.83
CA ALA A 134 -7.91 -1.51 -24.15
C ALA A 134 -7.04 -1.20 -22.92
N PHE A 135 -7.67 -0.96 -21.75
CA PHE A 135 -7.05 -0.54 -20.50
C PHE A 135 -6.94 -1.65 -19.44
N ARG A 136 -7.87 -2.60 -19.42
CA ARG A 136 -8.02 -3.63 -18.37
C ARG A 136 -7.42 -4.98 -18.77
N GLY A 137 -6.97 -5.73 -17.77
CA GLY A 137 -6.46 -7.09 -17.89
C GLY A 137 -7.48 -8.14 -17.46
N ALA A 138 -7.46 -9.33 -18.07
CA ALA A 138 -8.38 -10.42 -17.72
C ALA A 138 -7.70 -11.63 -17.06
N GLU A 139 -6.37 -11.76 -17.18
CA GLU A 139 -5.65 -13.01 -16.91
C GLU A 139 -4.53 -12.86 -15.88
N GLY A 140 -4.35 -11.66 -15.34
CA GLY A 140 -3.36 -11.39 -14.31
C GLY A 140 -3.71 -12.04 -12.96
N PRO A 141 -2.71 -12.31 -12.11
CA PRO A 141 -2.93 -13.02 -10.85
C PRO A 141 -3.71 -12.22 -9.79
N LEU A 142 -3.76 -10.89 -9.90
CA LEU A 142 -4.49 -10.04 -8.97
C LEU A 142 -5.95 -9.93 -9.40
N ASN A 143 -6.85 -10.61 -8.70
CA ASN A 143 -8.28 -10.44 -8.91
C ASN A 143 -8.75 -9.05 -8.48
N VAL A 144 -9.37 -8.32 -9.42
CA VAL A 144 -9.91 -6.98 -9.20
C VAL A 144 -11.41 -7.00 -9.46
N TYR A 145 -12.18 -6.65 -8.44
CA TYR A 145 -13.63 -6.65 -8.48
C TYR A 145 -14.18 -5.22 -8.51
N ARG A 146 -14.99 -4.89 -9.53
CA ARG A 146 -15.80 -3.67 -9.54
C ARG A 146 -17.16 -3.95 -8.92
N PRO A 147 -17.54 -3.25 -7.83
CA PRO A 147 -18.89 -3.36 -7.31
C PRO A 147 -19.90 -2.69 -8.23
N SER A 148 -21.15 -3.14 -8.17
CA SER A 148 -22.32 -2.40 -8.63
C SER A 148 -23.01 -1.83 -7.38
N PRO A 149 -22.79 -0.56 -7.02
CA PRO A 149 -23.34 0.03 -5.81
C PRO A 149 -24.87 -0.08 -5.78
N LYS A 150 -25.40 -0.56 -4.67
CA LYS A 150 -26.86 -0.64 -4.40
C LYS A 150 -27.26 0.09 -3.13
N ASP A 151 -26.28 0.51 -2.35
CA ASP A 151 -26.50 1.20 -1.09
C ASP A 151 -27.03 2.63 -1.35
N PRO A 152 -28.07 3.09 -0.61
CA PRO A 152 -28.65 4.41 -0.82
C PRO A 152 -27.65 5.56 -0.68
N LEU A 153 -26.67 5.47 0.23
CA LEU A 153 -25.64 6.50 0.40
C LEU A 153 -24.70 6.54 -0.80
N ALA A 154 -24.30 5.37 -1.31
CA ALA A 154 -23.43 5.27 -2.48
C ALA A 154 -24.10 5.84 -3.73
N LEU A 155 -25.38 5.54 -3.94
CA LEU A 155 -26.18 6.10 -5.03
C LEU A 155 -26.38 7.62 -4.88
N ALA A 156 -26.63 8.09 -3.65
CA ALA A 156 -26.75 9.52 -3.37
C ALA A 156 -25.44 10.27 -3.62
N PHE A 157 -24.29 9.68 -3.29
CA PHE A 157 -22.96 10.24 -3.54
C PHE A 157 -22.67 10.41 -5.03
N ILE A 158 -22.97 9.40 -5.86
CA ILE A 158 -22.78 9.50 -7.32
C ILE A 158 -23.73 10.57 -7.89
N LYS A 159 -25.00 10.53 -7.49
CA LYS A 159 -26.02 11.48 -7.96
C LYS A 159 -25.72 12.92 -7.56
N SER A 160 -25.17 13.16 -6.36
CA SER A 160 -24.80 14.51 -5.94
C SER A 160 -23.65 15.09 -6.77
N GLY A 161 -22.69 14.25 -7.18
CA GLY A 161 -21.63 14.64 -8.12
C GLY A 161 -22.20 15.10 -9.46
N GLU A 162 -23.11 14.31 -10.04
CA GLU A 162 -23.81 14.66 -11.28
C GLU A 162 -24.60 15.97 -11.14
N GLN A 163 -25.35 16.14 -10.05
CA GLN A 163 -26.10 17.36 -9.76
C GLN A 163 -25.21 18.59 -9.56
N ALA A 164 -23.99 18.40 -9.05
CA ALA A 164 -22.98 19.44 -8.93
C ALA A 164 -22.26 19.76 -10.25
N GLY A 165 -22.61 19.06 -11.34
CA GLY A 165 -22.06 19.29 -12.68
C GLY A 165 -20.80 18.48 -13.01
N TYR A 166 -20.40 17.51 -12.16
CA TYR A 166 -19.28 16.63 -12.45
C TYR A 166 -19.69 15.46 -13.36
N PRO A 167 -18.80 14.98 -14.23
CA PRO A 167 -19.08 13.83 -15.07
C PRO A 167 -19.19 12.55 -14.24
N LEU A 168 -19.94 11.59 -14.74
CA LEU A 168 -19.87 10.21 -14.28
C LEU A 168 -18.79 9.44 -15.04
N THR A 169 -18.23 8.42 -14.39
CA THR A 169 -17.28 7.48 -15.01
C THR A 169 -17.66 6.04 -14.70
N ASP A 170 -17.70 5.22 -15.75
CA ASP A 170 -17.93 3.79 -15.64
C ASP A 170 -16.67 3.03 -15.16
N ASP A 171 -15.47 3.65 -15.32
CA ASP A 171 -14.18 3.07 -14.95
C ASP A 171 -13.11 4.13 -14.66
N ILE A 172 -12.79 4.34 -13.39
CA ILE A 172 -11.70 5.24 -12.95
C ILE A 172 -10.29 4.80 -13.39
N CYS A 173 -10.13 3.54 -13.79
CA CYS A 173 -8.88 2.96 -14.30
C CYS A 173 -8.92 2.71 -15.81
N GLY A 174 -10.00 3.14 -16.48
CA GLY A 174 -10.21 3.04 -17.92
C GLY A 174 -9.80 4.32 -18.65
N HIS A 175 -10.52 4.63 -19.73
CA HIS A 175 -10.22 5.78 -20.58
C HIS A 175 -10.22 7.13 -19.86
N ARG A 176 -11.12 7.33 -18.87
CA ARG A 176 -11.26 8.59 -18.12
C ARG A 176 -11.37 8.34 -16.63
N GLN A 177 -10.34 8.78 -15.89
CA GLN A 177 -10.34 8.73 -14.42
C GLN A 177 -11.26 9.80 -13.81
N GLU A 178 -11.33 10.98 -14.42
CA GLU A 178 -12.12 12.10 -13.91
C GLU A 178 -13.62 11.79 -13.88
N GLY A 179 -14.24 12.02 -12.71
CA GLY A 179 -15.66 11.86 -12.48
C GLY A 179 -16.01 11.03 -11.25
N PHE A 180 -17.31 10.88 -11.03
CA PHE A 180 -17.91 10.07 -9.97
C PHE A 180 -18.24 8.67 -10.50
N GLY A 181 -17.91 7.63 -9.75
CA GLY A 181 -18.13 6.25 -10.19
C GLY A 181 -17.88 5.19 -9.13
N SER A 182 -17.90 3.93 -9.56
CA SER A 182 -17.58 2.78 -8.72
C SER A 182 -16.09 2.70 -8.43
N LEU A 183 -15.75 2.33 -7.19
CA LEU A 183 -14.38 2.09 -6.77
C LEU A 183 -14.08 0.59 -6.76
N ASP A 184 -13.11 0.19 -7.59
CA ASP A 184 -12.68 -1.19 -7.67
C ASP A 184 -11.98 -1.62 -6.36
N ARG A 185 -11.97 -2.94 -6.11
CA ARG A 185 -11.30 -3.51 -4.94
C ARG A 185 -10.55 -4.81 -5.23
N SER A 186 -9.47 -5.03 -4.51
CA SER A 186 -8.70 -6.30 -4.51
C SER A 186 -9.29 -7.29 -3.49
N VAL A 187 -10.52 -7.74 -3.74
CA VAL A 187 -11.24 -8.74 -2.94
C VAL A 187 -11.74 -9.83 -3.88
N HIS A 188 -11.49 -11.09 -3.52
CA HIS A 188 -11.88 -12.25 -4.33
C HIS A 188 -12.43 -13.36 -3.45
N ALA A 189 -13.52 -13.99 -3.91
CA ALA A 189 -14.28 -14.99 -3.14
C ALA A 189 -14.58 -14.55 -1.69
N GLY A 190 -14.83 -13.25 -1.50
CA GLY A 190 -15.16 -12.63 -0.21
C GLY A 190 -13.99 -12.47 0.77
N GLU A 191 -12.76 -12.66 0.31
CA GLU A 191 -11.56 -12.47 1.10
C GLU A 191 -10.63 -11.43 0.47
N ARG A 192 -9.79 -10.79 1.29
CA ARG A 192 -8.71 -9.94 0.81
C ARG A 192 -7.83 -10.69 -0.18
N TRP A 193 -7.51 -10.05 -1.30
CA TRP A 193 -6.63 -10.58 -2.33
C TRP A 193 -5.29 -9.83 -2.34
N SER A 194 -4.42 -10.16 -1.38
CA SER A 194 -3.08 -9.55 -1.24
C SER A 194 -2.09 -10.10 -2.28
N THR A 195 -0.92 -9.48 -2.40
CA THR A 195 0.15 -9.99 -3.28
C THR A 195 0.78 -11.29 -2.76
N ALA A 196 0.67 -11.57 -1.44
CA ALA A 196 1.01 -12.88 -0.91
C ALA A 196 0.16 -13.96 -1.59
N ARG A 197 -1.15 -13.75 -1.65
CA ARG A 197 -2.09 -14.70 -2.26
C ARG A 197 -2.00 -14.74 -3.78
N ALA A 198 -1.94 -13.58 -4.41
CA ALA A 198 -1.95 -13.48 -5.87
C ALA A 198 -0.64 -13.99 -6.48
N TYR A 199 0.52 -13.65 -5.89
CA TYR A 199 1.82 -13.92 -6.48
C TYR A 199 2.64 -14.93 -5.70
N LEU A 200 2.71 -14.83 -4.37
CA LEU A 200 3.63 -15.66 -3.61
C LEU A 200 3.11 -17.10 -3.45
N ASP A 201 1.85 -17.29 -3.05
CA ASP A 201 1.26 -18.60 -2.79
C ASP A 201 1.38 -19.54 -4.00
N PRO A 202 1.08 -19.13 -5.25
CA PRO A 202 1.26 -20.00 -6.43
C PRO A 202 2.72 -20.34 -6.75
N ALA A 203 3.69 -19.56 -6.26
CA ALA A 203 5.12 -19.79 -6.47
C ALA A 203 5.80 -20.49 -5.28
N ARG A 204 5.10 -20.62 -4.16
CA ARG A 204 5.69 -20.97 -2.86
C ARG A 204 6.29 -22.37 -2.80
N GLU A 205 5.72 -23.30 -3.57
CA GLU A 205 6.16 -24.70 -3.63
C GLU A 205 7.29 -24.94 -4.63
N ARG A 206 7.73 -23.91 -5.36
CA ARG A 206 8.82 -24.05 -6.34
C ARG A 206 10.15 -24.35 -5.62
N PRO A 207 10.91 -25.38 -6.02
CA PRO A 207 12.13 -25.79 -5.32
C PRO A 207 13.25 -24.75 -5.37
N ASN A 208 13.20 -23.82 -6.34
CA ASN A 208 14.18 -22.75 -6.52
C ASN A 208 13.81 -21.43 -5.81
N LEU A 209 12.70 -21.38 -5.05
CA LEU A 209 12.33 -20.24 -4.22
C LEU A 209 12.42 -20.59 -2.72
N THR A 210 13.29 -19.89 -2.00
CA THR A 210 13.33 -19.95 -0.53
C THR A 210 12.69 -18.70 0.06
N VAL A 211 11.72 -18.88 0.96
CA VAL A 211 11.08 -17.78 1.70
C VAL A 211 11.47 -17.86 3.17
N VAL A 212 12.06 -16.80 3.71
CA VAL A 212 12.43 -16.69 5.13
C VAL A 212 11.62 -15.58 5.77
N THR A 213 10.74 -15.95 6.69
CA THR A 213 9.93 -15.00 7.49
C THR A 213 10.55 -14.77 8.87
N LYS A 214 10.10 -13.70 9.55
CA LYS A 214 10.64 -13.24 10.84
C LYS A 214 12.16 -13.04 10.77
N ALA A 215 12.64 -12.50 9.66
CA ALA A 215 14.05 -12.25 9.38
C ALA A 215 14.22 -10.81 8.91
N GLN A 216 14.89 -10.00 9.73
CA GLN A 216 15.10 -8.59 9.40
C GLN A 216 16.50 -8.41 8.81
N VAL A 217 16.55 -7.96 7.56
CA VAL A 217 17.83 -7.57 6.94
C VAL A 217 18.40 -6.37 7.70
N GLN A 218 19.67 -6.48 8.09
CA GLN A 218 20.38 -5.53 8.93
C GLN A 218 21.23 -4.57 8.09
N ARG A 219 21.90 -5.11 7.06
CA ARG A 219 22.72 -4.34 6.11
C ARG A 219 22.93 -5.11 4.81
N LEU A 220 23.29 -4.37 3.77
CA LEU A 220 23.80 -4.90 2.52
C LEU A 220 25.30 -5.19 2.64
N MET A 221 25.77 -6.13 1.84
CA MET A 221 27.19 -6.36 1.62
C MET A 221 27.57 -5.72 0.29
N ILE A 222 28.55 -4.83 0.31
CA ILE A 222 29.03 -4.12 -0.88
C ILE A 222 30.51 -4.39 -1.06
N GLU A 223 30.92 -4.75 -2.27
CA GLU A 223 32.32 -4.87 -2.68
C GLU A 223 32.54 -3.95 -3.89
N GLY A 224 33.36 -2.91 -3.70
CA GLY A 224 33.50 -1.83 -4.68
C GLY A 224 32.15 -1.17 -4.97
N ARG A 225 31.64 -1.34 -6.19
CA ARG A 225 30.33 -0.81 -6.64
C ARG A 225 29.23 -1.87 -6.70
N ARG A 226 29.47 -3.09 -6.22
CA ARG A 226 28.55 -4.22 -6.38
C ARG A 226 27.98 -4.66 -5.05
N ALA A 227 26.65 -4.80 -4.98
CA ALA A 227 26.00 -5.50 -3.88
C ALA A 227 26.23 -7.02 -4.00
N THR A 228 26.92 -7.62 -3.05
CA THR A 228 27.31 -9.05 -3.07
C THR A 228 26.45 -9.92 -2.18
N GLY A 229 25.57 -9.34 -1.38
CA GLY A 229 24.73 -10.09 -0.47
C GLY A 229 24.05 -9.24 0.59
N VAL A 230 23.50 -9.92 1.60
CA VAL A 230 22.85 -9.30 2.75
C VAL A 230 23.21 -10.02 4.04
N VAL A 231 23.14 -9.29 5.14
CA VAL A 231 23.18 -9.83 6.49
C VAL A 231 21.79 -9.66 7.10
N TYR A 232 21.20 -10.72 7.63
CA TYR A 232 19.90 -10.65 8.32
C TYR A 232 19.95 -11.29 9.71
N LYS A 233 19.06 -10.83 10.59
CA LYS A 233 18.83 -11.37 11.92
C LYS A 233 17.53 -12.15 11.94
N ASP A 234 17.57 -13.43 12.30
CA ASP A 234 16.38 -14.28 12.38
C ASP A 234 15.61 -14.11 13.70
N ARG A 235 14.46 -14.80 13.82
CA ARG A 235 13.62 -14.78 15.03
C ARG A 235 14.30 -15.25 16.32
N ARG A 236 15.40 -16.00 16.22
CA ARG A 236 16.20 -16.49 17.35
C ARG A 236 17.37 -15.55 17.67
N GLY A 237 17.49 -14.44 16.95
CA GLY A 237 18.59 -13.49 17.07
C GLY A 237 19.86 -13.92 16.34
N LYS A 238 19.84 -15.02 15.58
CA LYS A 238 21.00 -15.50 14.83
C LYS A 238 21.25 -14.59 13.64
N ILE A 239 22.48 -14.09 13.53
CA ILE A 239 22.96 -13.35 12.38
C ILE A 239 23.38 -14.33 11.29
N THR A 240 22.86 -14.13 10.08
CA THR A 240 23.13 -14.97 8.92
C THR A 240 23.53 -14.11 7.73
N THR A 241 24.62 -14.51 7.08
CA THR A 241 25.14 -13.88 5.86
C THR A 241 24.78 -14.72 4.65
N VAL A 242 24.22 -14.07 3.61
CA VAL A 242 23.85 -14.73 2.35
C VAL A 242 24.37 -13.92 1.17
N GLN A 243 24.99 -14.61 0.21
CA GLN A 243 25.56 -14.00 -0.99
C GLN A 243 24.60 -14.07 -2.20
N ALA A 244 24.64 -13.04 -3.04
CA ALA A 244 23.92 -12.97 -4.31
C ALA A 244 24.89 -13.11 -5.50
N ARG A 245 24.64 -14.08 -6.39
CA ARG A 245 25.42 -14.27 -7.63
C ARG A 245 25.09 -13.22 -8.68
N ARG A 246 23.86 -12.70 -8.70
CA ARG A 246 23.43 -11.70 -9.68
C ARG A 246 23.08 -10.39 -9.00
N GLU A 247 21.98 -10.35 -8.26
CA GLU A 247 21.41 -9.09 -7.78
C GLU A 247 20.86 -9.20 -6.35
N VAL A 248 20.96 -8.09 -5.63
CA VAL A 248 20.19 -7.83 -4.40
C VAL A 248 19.15 -6.78 -4.73
N ILE A 249 17.88 -7.11 -4.56
CA ILE A 249 16.74 -6.27 -4.94
C ILE A 249 16.03 -5.78 -3.68
N LEU A 250 15.99 -4.46 -3.49
CA LEU A 250 15.28 -3.85 -2.38
C LEU A 250 13.78 -3.72 -2.70
N SER A 251 12.96 -4.29 -1.82
CA SER A 251 11.49 -4.22 -1.85
C SER A 251 10.93 -3.96 -0.44
N ALA A 252 11.71 -3.26 0.40
CA ALA A 252 11.37 -2.93 1.79
C ALA A 252 10.45 -1.69 1.91
N GLY A 253 9.90 -1.22 0.80
CA GLY A 253 8.98 -0.08 0.73
C GLY A 253 9.68 1.28 0.84
N ALA A 254 8.89 2.36 0.73
CA ALA A 254 9.38 3.74 0.74
C ALA A 254 10.00 4.18 2.08
N VAL A 255 9.78 3.43 3.17
CA VAL A 255 10.38 3.68 4.49
C VAL A 255 11.58 2.77 4.74
N GLY A 256 11.41 1.45 4.57
CA GLY A 256 12.45 0.49 4.91
C GLY A 256 13.63 0.47 3.92
N SER A 257 13.40 0.76 2.64
CA SER A 257 14.48 0.75 1.63
C SER A 257 15.50 1.87 1.84
N PRO A 258 15.12 3.16 1.99
CA PRO A 258 16.11 4.20 2.28
C PRO A 258 16.81 4.00 3.62
N GLN A 259 16.09 3.51 4.64
CA GLN A 259 16.71 3.17 5.93
C GLN A 259 17.81 2.12 5.76
N LEU A 260 17.53 1.03 5.05
CA LEU A 260 18.50 -0.04 4.83
C LEU A 260 19.68 0.40 3.97
N LEU A 261 19.47 1.25 2.96
CA LEU A 261 20.56 1.85 2.18
C LEU A 261 21.48 2.67 3.08
N MET A 262 20.92 3.56 3.91
CA MET A 262 21.72 4.38 4.83
C MET A 262 22.48 3.53 5.86
N LEU A 263 21.82 2.52 6.46
CA LEU A 263 22.48 1.55 7.36
C LEU A 263 23.61 0.76 6.70
N SER A 264 23.63 0.73 5.36
CA SER A 264 24.65 0.06 4.57
C SER A 264 25.69 1.03 3.98
N GLY A 265 25.74 2.27 4.46
CA GLY A 265 26.70 3.28 4.00
C GLY A 265 26.35 3.93 2.66
N ILE A 266 25.09 3.83 2.20
CA ILE A 266 24.62 4.44 0.95
C ILE A 266 23.57 5.50 1.29
N GLY A 267 23.93 6.77 1.17
CA GLY A 267 23.05 7.89 1.51
C GLY A 267 23.80 9.21 1.71
N PRO A 268 23.16 10.22 2.31
CA PRO A 268 23.79 11.52 2.52
C PRO A 268 25.01 11.42 3.44
N SER A 269 26.21 11.72 2.94
CA SER A 269 27.48 11.51 3.66
C SER A 269 27.52 12.15 5.05
N GLU A 270 27.07 13.40 5.19
CA GLU A 270 27.03 14.10 6.49
C GLU A 270 26.15 13.36 7.52
N HIS A 271 24.97 12.89 7.11
CA HIS A 271 24.07 12.15 7.98
C HIS A 271 24.66 10.79 8.37
N LEU A 272 25.31 10.09 7.44
CA LEU A 272 25.96 8.82 7.72
C LEU A 272 27.10 8.96 8.72
N HIS A 273 27.97 9.97 8.55
CA HIS A 273 29.02 10.28 9.51
C HIS A 273 28.46 10.62 10.90
N ALA A 274 27.38 11.41 10.97
CA ALA A 274 26.71 11.74 12.24
C ALA A 274 26.15 10.50 12.96
N MET A 275 25.81 9.45 12.21
CA MET A 275 25.35 8.17 12.75
C MET A 275 26.49 7.17 13.02
N GLY A 276 27.75 7.54 12.76
CA GLY A 276 28.91 6.67 12.90
C GLY A 276 28.96 5.52 11.86
N ILE A 277 28.46 5.76 10.65
CA ILE A 277 28.42 4.80 9.56
C ILE A 277 29.42 5.22 8.47
N ASP A 278 30.27 4.28 8.06
CA ASP A 278 31.21 4.50 6.96
C ASP A 278 30.46 4.73 5.63
N VAL A 279 30.86 5.78 4.91
CA VAL A 279 30.26 6.13 3.62
C VAL A 279 30.86 5.27 2.52
N ILE A 280 30.01 4.43 1.92
CA ILE A 280 30.35 3.64 0.72
C ILE A 280 30.00 4.42 -0.55
N ALA A 281 28.84 5.09 -0.55
CA ALA A 281 28.41 5.93 -1.65
C ALA A 281 27.61 7.12 -1.13
N ASP A 282 28.10 8.33 -1.42
CA ASP A 282 27.36 9.56 -1.13
C ASP A 282 26.24 9.76 -2.15
N LEU A 283 25.02 9.50 -1.72
CA LEU A 283 23.79 9.65 -2.51
C LEU A 283 22.80 10.49 -1.70
N PRO A 284 22.86 11.82 -1.79
CA PRO A 284 22.08 12.72 -0.94
C PRO A 284 20.56 12.60 -1.17
N GLY A 285 20.13 12.02 -2.29
CA GLY A 285 18.71 11.74 -2.55
C GLY A 285 18.11 10.59 -1.73
N VAL A 286 18.93 9.73 -1.11
CA VAL A 286 18.41 8.61 -0.30
C VAL A 286 17.70 9.16 0.92
N GLY A 287 16.43 8.75 1.09
CA GLY A 287 15.57 9.22 2.17
C GLY A 287 14.92 10.58 1.89
N GLN A 288 15.23 11.26 0.79
CA GLN A 288 14.60 12.55 0.44
C GLN A 288 13.38 12.36 -0.46
N ASN A 289 12.68 13.46 -0.75
CA ASN A 289 11.52 13.49 -1.64
C ASN A 289 10.44 12.47 -1.21
N LEU A 290 10.20 12.35 0.10
CA LEU A 290 9.08 11.54 0.58
C LEU A 290 7.78 12.24 0.17
N ASN A 291 6.93 11.47 -0.50
CA ASN A 291 5.59 11.89 -0.92
C ASN A 291 4.58 10.99 -0.21
N ASP A 292 3.48 11.58 0.26
CA ASP A 292 2.31 10.87 0.75
C ASP A 292 1.06 11.70 0.42
N HIS A 293 -0.12 11.06 0.43
CA HIS A 293 -1.38 11.75 0.15
C HIS A 293 -2.05 12.10 1.48
N PRO A 294 -2.06 13.38 1.93
CA PRO A 294 -2.81 13.74 3.12
C PRO A 294 -4.31 13.52 2.85
N ASP A 295 -4.96 12.94 3.85
CA ASP A 295 -6.39 12.66 3.85
C ASP A 295 -7.05 13.35 5.04
N PHE A 296 -8.20 13.96 4.81
CA PHE A 296 -9.08 14.44 5.87
C PHE A 296 -10.51 13.97 5.64
N VAL A 297 -11.30 13.94 6.72
CA VAL A 297 -12.60 13.28 6.72
C VAL A 297 -13.70 14.29 7.03
N LEU A 298 -14.71 14.33 6.16
CA LEU A 298 -15.97 15.03 6.39
C LEU A 298 -17.03 14.03 6.86
N LYS A 299 -17.69 14.30 7.98
CA LYS A 299 -18.71 13.42 8.56
C LYS A 299 -20.08 14.08 8.50
N TYR A 300 -21.09 13.30 8.11
CA TYR A 300 -22.45 13.79 7.96
C TYR A 300 -23.44 12.83 8.61
N GLN A 301 -24.39 13.40 9.35
CA GLN A 301 -25.53 12.66 9.88
C GLN A 301 -26.50 12.33 8.75
N CYS A 302 -27.01 11.09 8.72
CA CYS A 302 -28.03 10.68 7.77
C CYS A 302 -29.42 11.15 8.23
N THR A 303 -30.21 11.67 7.30
CA THR A 303 -31.64 11.97 7.55
C THR A 303 -32.53 10.73 7.54
N GLN A 304 -31.98 9.58 7.15
CA GLN A 304 -32.66 8.29 7.06
C GLN A 304 -31.80 7.18 7.68
N PRO A 305 -32.39 6.08 8.18
CA PRO A 305 -31.65 5.00 8.85
C PRO A 305 -30.96 4.04 7.86
N VAL A 306 -30.07 4.57 7.01
CA VAL A 306 -29.51 3.84 5.86
C VAL A 306 -28.03 3.44 5.99
N SER A 307 -27.30 3.98 6.98
CA SER A 307 -25.87 3.65 7.18
C SER A 307 -25.65 2.22 7.72
N LEU A 308 -24.41 1.72 7.66
CA LEU A 308 -24.08 0.39 8.22
C LEU A 308 -23.94 0.36 9.74
N TRP A 309 -24.10 1.49 10.45
CA TRP A 309 -23.97 1.58 11.90
C TRP A 309 -24.72 0.48 12.68
N PRO A 310 -25.99 0.13 12.39
CA PRO A 310 -26.69 -0.92 13.14
C PRO A 310 -25.98 -2.29 13.09
N LYS A 311 -25.23 -2.55 12.01
CA LYS A 311 -24.45 -3.79 11.83
C LYS A 311 -23.15 -3.78 12.63
N THR A 312 -22.70 -2.62 13.11
CA THR A 312 -21.53 -2.50 13.98
C THR A 312 -21.86 -2.71 15.45
N LYS A 313 -23.11 -2.98 15.84
CA LYS A 313 -23.47 -3.35 17.22
C LYS A 313 -22.95 -4.76 17.56
N PRO A 314 -22.68 -5.11 18.84
CA PRO A 314 -22.03 -6.37 19.21
C PRO A 314 -22.67 -7.63 18.58
N LEU A 315 -24.00 -7.78 18.69
CA LEU A 315 -24.73 -8.90 18.08
C LEU A 315 -24.62 -8.90 16.55
N GLY A 316 -24.68 -7.72 15.93
CA GLY A 316 -24.49 -7.55 14.49
C GLY A 316 -23.08 -7.94 14.03
N ARG A 317 -22.04 -7.51 14.75
CA ARG A 317 -20.64 -7.86 14.50
C ARG A 317 -20.44 -9.38 14.58
N VAL A 318 -20.95 -10.03 15.63
CA VAL A 318 -20.82 -11.49 15.82
C VAL A 318 -21.54 -12.26 14.71
N ALA A 319 -22.80 -11.91 14.42
CA ALA A 319 -23.58 -12.56 13.36
C ALA A 319 -22.93 -12.39 11.98
N ALA A 320 -22.40 -11.20 11.68
CA ALA A 320 -21.67 -10.93 10.44
C ALA A 320 -20.39 -11.75 10.33
N GLY A 321 -19.63 -11.85 11.42
CA GLY A 321 -18.43 -12.68 11.50
C GLY A 321 -18.73 -14.16 11.26
N ILE A 322 -19.75 -14.72 11.93
CA ILE A 322 -20.18 -16.11 11.73
C ILE A 322 -20.60 -16.34 10.27
N ARG A 323 -21.41 -15.44 9.70
CA ARG A 323 -21.83 -15.56 8.29
C ARG A 323 -20.64 -15.61 7.35
N TRP A 324 -19.65 -14.74 7.53
CA TRP A 324 -18.45 -14.75 6.71
C TRP A 324 -17.58 -15.99 6.94
N LEU A 325 -17.47 -16.46 8.18
CA LEU A 325 -16.77 -17.70 8.53
C LEU A 325 -17.37 -18.93 7.84
N LEU A 326 -18.70 -18.99 7.71
CA LEU A 326 -19.39 -20.11 7.09
C LEU A 326 -19.49 -20.00 5.56
N THR A 327 -19.62 -18.79 5.02
CA THR A 327 -20.04 -18.60 3.62
C THR A 327 -19.12 -17.70 2.79
N ARG A 328 -18.17 -16.99 3.43
CA ARG A 328 -17.37 -15.91 2.82
C ARG A 328 -18.23 -14.83 2.14
N LYS A 329 -19.47 -14.64 2.59
CA LYS A 329 -20.41 -13.63 2.09
C LYS A 329 -20.83 -12.68 3.21
N GLY A 330 -21.55 -11.62 2.83
CA GLY A 330 -22.08 -10.63 3.76
C GLY A 330 -21.14 -9.44 3.95
N ILE A 331 -21.46 -8.57 4.92
CA ILE A 331 -20.78 -7.28 5.09
C ILE A 331 -19.27 -7.44 5.32
N CYS A 332 -18.83 -8.49 6.02
CA CYS A 332 -17.41 -8.72 6.27
C CYS A 332 -16.60 -9.08 5.01
N ALA A 333 -17.27 -9.42 3.89
CA ALA A 333 -16.67 -9.72 2.61
C ALA A 333 -16.41 -8.47 1.73
N SER A 334 -16.64 -7.27 2.26
CA SER A 334 -16.41 -5.99 1.58
C SER A 334 -15.48 -5.10 2.42
N ASN A 335 -14.74 -4.21 1.74
CA ASN A 335 -14.00 -3.11 2.35
C ASN A 335 -14.86 -1.86 2.56
N HIS A 336 -16.12 -1.87 2.08
CA HIS A 336 -17.13 -0.81 2.21
C HIS A 336 -16.85 0.50 1.46
N PHE A 337 -15.69 0.66 0.82
CA PHE A 337 -15.40 1.75 -0.10
C PHE A 337 -15.82 1.36 -1.53
N GLU A 338 -17.09 1.61 -1.88
CA GLU A 338 -17.65 1.18 -3.17
C GLU A 338 -17.75 2.29 -4.22
N VAL A 339 -17.62 3.56 -3.80
CA VAL A 339 -17.72 4.73 -4.68
C VAL A 339 -16.56 5.68 -4.47
N VAL A 340 -16.22 6.39 -5.55
CA VAL A 340 -15.12 7.34 -5.61
C VAL A 340 -15.49 8.51 -6.50
N ALA A 341 -14.86 9.66 -6.27
CA ALA A 341 -14.74 10.70 -7.26
C ALA A 341 -13.28 11.09 -7.42
N CYS A 342 -12.80 11.20 -8.67
CA CYS A 342 -11.54 11.87 -8.97
C CYS A 342 -11.88 13.18 -9.65
N VAL A 343 -11.61 14.30 -8.98
CA VAL A 343 -11.96 15.64 -9.47
C VAL A 343 -10.76 16.59 -9.38
N ARG A 344 -10.87 17.69 -10.11
CA ARG A 344 -9.93 18.80 -10.05
C ARG A 344 -10.30 19.74 -8.90
N SER A 345 -9.32 20.24 -8.18
CA SER A 345 -9.49 21.18 -7.08
C SER A 345 -9.98 22.56 -7.53
N GLY A 346 -9.74 22.93 -8.80
CA GLY A 346 -10.21 24.18 -9.36
C GLY A 346 -9.97 24.33 -10.86
N ALA A 347 -10.38 25.48 -11.40
CA ALA A 347 -10.11 25.86 -12.78
C ALA A 347 -8.59 26.02 -13.02
N GLY A 348 -8.12 25.58 -14.19
CA GLY A 348 -6.69 25.61 -14.54
C GLY A 348 -5.88 24.40 -14.06
N VAL A 349 -6.43 23.56 -13.20
CA VAL A 349 -5.82 22.26 -12.87
C VAL A 349 -5.95 21.33 -14.07
N GLU A 350 -4.82 20.78 -14.50
CA GLU A 350 -4.73 20.01 -15.74
C GLU A 350 -5.49 18.67 -15.66
N TYR A 351 -5.42 17.98 -14.51
CA TYR A 351 -6.06 16.68 -14.30
C TYR A 351 -6.36 16.40 -12.82
N PRO A 352 -7.28 15.47 -12.50
CA PRO A 352 -7.83 15.31 -11.15
C PRO A 352 -6.78 15.14 -10.07
N ASP A 353 -6.74 16.03 -9.08
CA ASP A 353 -5.80 16.12 -7.95
C ASP A 353 -6.47 15.90 -6.58
N ILE A 354 -7.80 15.77 -6.55
CA ILE A 354 -8.58 15.40 -5.37
C ILE A 354 -9.25 14.05 -5.60
N GLN A 355 -9.11 13.14 -4.63
CA GLN A 355 -9.85 11.90 -4.55
C GLN A 355 -10.86 11.96 -3.41
N LEU A 356 -12.13 11.75 -3.70
CA LEU A 356 -13.19 11.59 -2.72
C LEU A 356 -13.55 10.12 -2.62
N THR A 357 -13.61 9.55 -1.41
CA THR A 357 -14.18 8.20 -1.22
C THR A 357 -15.16 8.19 -0.07
N MET A 358 -16.29 7.52 -0.25
CA MET A 358 -17.34 7.47 0.76
C MET A 358 -17.27 6.15 1.53
N SER A 359 -17.32 6.25 2.85
CA SER A 359 -17.59 5.13 3.75
C SER A 359 -19.03 5.26 4.28
N PRO A 360 -19.84 4.17 4.24
CA PRO A 360 -21.22 4.15 4.74
C PRO A 360 -21.31 4.07 6.28
N ILE A 361 -20.21 4.35 6.98
CA ILE A 361 -20.13 4.57 8.43
C ILE A 361 -19.21 5.76 8.70
N ALA A 362 -19.54 6.53 9.73
CA ALA A 362 -18.62 7.47 10.35
C ALA A 362 -17.98 6.87 11.61
N VAL A 363 -16.71 7.16 11.83
CA VAL A 363 -15.97 6.74 13.03
C VAL A 363 -15.48 7.96 13.82
N ASP A 364 -15.21 7.76 15.10
CA ASP A 364 -14.54 8.74 15.95
C ASP A 364 -13.07 8.92 15.55
N ASP A 365 -12.54 10.15 15.62
CA ASP A 365 -11.20 10.46 15.10
C ASP A 365 -10.07 9.87 15.95
N ASP A 366 -10.28 9.78 17.27
CA ASP A 366 -9.27 9.33 18.22
C ASP A 366 -9.34 7.80 18.42
N THR A 367 -10.54 7.28 18.59
CA THR A 367 -10.75 5.87 18.95
C THR A 367 -10.97 4.96 17.73
N TRP A 368 -11.36 5.53 16.59
CA TRP A 368 -11.83 4.82 15.39
C TRP A 368 -13.02 3.90 15.65
N GLU A 369 -13.75 4.08 16.75
CA GLU A 369 -15.01 3.37 16.95
C GLU A 369 -16.13 4.02 16.13
N PRO A 370 -17.08 3.22 15.60
CA PRO A 370 -18.24 3.78 14.90
C PRO A 370 -19.02 4.76 15.79
N LEU A 371 -19.41 5.90 15.23
CA LEU A 371 -20.33 6.82 15.90
C LEU A 371 -21.64 6.11 16.23
N GLN A 372 -22.27 6.45 17.36
CA GLN A 372 -23.47 5.76 17.84
C GLN A 372 -24.77 6.27 17.21
N GLU A 373 -24.73 6.52 15.90
CA GLU A 373 -25.84 7.07 15.12
C GLU A 373 -25.72 6.72 13.64
N HIS A 374 -26.78 7.01 12.87
CA HIS A 374 -26.72 6.90 11.42
C HIS A 374 -25.92 8.07 10.83
N ALA A 375 -24.65 7.83 10.54
CA ALA A 375 -23.77 8.77 9.87
C ALA A 375 -22.88 8.07 8.83
N PHE A 376 -22.41 8.85 7.87
CA PHE A 376 -21.43 8.43 6.85
C PHE A 376 -20.28 9.43 6.82
N GLN A 377 -19.18 9.05 6.17
CA GLN A 377 -18.04 9.94 6.02
C GLN A 377 -17.47 9.92 4.61
N ILE A 378 -16.97 11.07 4.18
CA ILE A 378 -16.28 11.26 2.90
C ILE A 378 -14.82 11.57 3.24
N HIS A 379 -13.93 10.70 2.79
CA HIS A 379 -12.50 10.91 2.78
C HIS A 379 -12.15 11.82 1.61
N VAL A 380 -11.32 12.83 1.86
CA VAL A 380 -10.82 13.79 0.89
C VAL A 380 -9.30 13.66 0.86
N GLY A 381 -8.82 12.93 -0.12
CA GLY A 381 -7.40 12.69 -0.35
C GLY A 381 -6.82 13.69 -1.35
N LEU A 382 -5.76 14.38 -0.96
CA LEU A 382 -4.96 15.22 -1.86
C LEU A 382 -3.94 14.34 -2.58
N MET A 383 -4.13 14.11 -3.88
CA MET A 383 -3.31 13.16 -4.64
C MET A 383 -1.95 13.72 -5.07
N ARG A 384 -1.79 15.04 -5.13
CA ARG A 384 -0.55 15.69 -5.60
C ARG A 384 -0.16 16.84 -4.69
N ALA A 385 0.00 16.53 -3.40
CA ALA A 385 0.56 17.48 -2.45
C ALA A 385 1.92 17.98 -2.95
N HIS A 386 2.20 19.27 -2.82
CA HIS A 386 3.48 19.86 -3.18
C HIS A 386 4.53 19.72 -2.07
N SER A 387 4.09 19.58 -0.82
CA SER A 387 4.98 19.36 0.31
C SER A 387 5.82 18.09 0.12
N ARG A 388 7.07 18.14 0.57
CA ARG A 388 8.02 17.02 0.49
C ARG A 388 8.63 16.73 1.84
N GLY A 389 8.62 15.45 2.20
CA GLY A 389 9.18 14.93 3.42
C GLY A 389 10.54 14.28 3.24
N LYS A 390 11.02 13.67 4.31
CA LYS A 390 12.23 12.86 4.36
C LYS A 390 12.15 11.71 5.38
N ILE A 391 12.99 10.70 5.15
CA ILE A 391 13.26 9.57 6.03
C ILE A 391 14.72 9.67 6.48
N GLU A 392 14.96 9.68 7.78
CA GLU A 392 16.31 9.71 8.35
C GLU A 392 16.53 8.51 9.28
N LEU A 393 17.80 8.11 9.43
CA LEU A 393 18.17 7.21 10.53
C LEU A 393 17.98 7.92 11.87
N ARG A 394 17.40 7.20 12.83
CA ARG A 394 17.39 7.61 14.24
C ARG A 394 18.69 7.23 14.94
N SER A 395 19.25 6.09 14.56
CA SER A 395 20.53 5.56 15.03
C SER A 395 21.08 4.57 13.99
N SER A 396 22.29 4.07 14.23
CA SER A 396 22.90 2.98 13.45
C SER A 396 22.39 1.58 13.83
N ASP A 397 21.45 1.46 14.78
CA ASP A 397 20.80 0.19 15.12
C ASP A 397 19.69 -0.14 14.08
N PRO A 398 19.81 -1.24 13.31
CA PRO A 398 18.77 -1.63 12.36
C PRO A 398 17.40 -1.94 12.99
N ALA A 399 17.34 -2.19 14.30
CA ALA A 399 16.07 -2.39 15.00
C ALA A 399 15.37 -1.08 15.37
N ALA A 400 16.07 0.06 15.36
CA ALA A 400 15.49 1.36 15.64
C ALA A 400 14.57 1.81 14.49
N PRO A 401 13.35 2.32 14.78
CA PRO A 401 12.51 2.89 13.74
C PRO A 401 13.15 4.17 13.20
N PRO A 402 13.05 4.43 11.88
CA PRO A 402 13.57 5.65 11.29
C PRO A 402 12.77 6.86 11.79
N ARG A 403 13.31 8.06 11.57
CA ARG A 403 12.58 9.31 11.71
C ARG A 403 11.83 9.55 10.41
N ILE A 404 10.54 9.84 10.50
CA ILE A 404 9.66 10.07 9.35
C ILE A 404 9.14 11.50 9.46
N PHE A 405 9.49 12.33 8.50
CA PHE A 405 8.97 13.67 8.34
C PHE A 405 8.20 13.69 7.03
N VAL A 406 6.88 13.87 7.06
CA VAL A 406 6.11 13.98 5.81
C VAL A 406 5.93 15.43 5.41
N ASN A 407 5.94 16.34 6.38
CA ASN A 407 5.76 17.77 6.20
C ASN A 407 4.40 18.10 5.58
N TYR A 408 3.35 17.44 6.09
CA TYR A 408 2.00 17.62 5.56
C TYR A 408 1.56 19.08 5.63
N LEU A 409 1.02 19.61 4.52
CA LEU A 409 0.49 20.97 4.42
C LEU A 409 1.53 22.07 4.71
N GLN A 410 2.83 21.77 4.55
CA GLN A 410 3.89 22.77 4.68
C GLN A 410 3.93 23.73 3.47
N ASP A 411 3.50 23.24 2.30
CA ASP A 411 3.36 24.06 1.11
C ASP A 411 1.97 24.73 1.13
N PRO A 412 1.91 26.07 0.99
CA PRO A 412 0.72 26.88 1.31
C PRO A 412 -0.45 26.76 0.33
#